data_AF-A0A2A5NT34-F1
#
_entry.id   AF-A0A2A5NT34-F1
#
_cell.length_a   1.000
_cell.length_b   1.000
_cell.length_c   1.000
_cell.angle_alpha   90.00
_cell.angle_beta   90.00
_cell.angle_gamma   90.00
#
_symmetry.space_group_name_H-M   'P 1'
#
loop_
_entity.id
_entity.type
_entity.pdbx_description
1 polymer ?
#
loop_
_entity_poly.entity_id
_entity_poly.type
_entity_poly.pdbx_seq_one_letter_code
_entity_poly.pdbx_strand_id
1 'polypeptide(L)'
;MIMIQRLRDVLSPRDVRGIEAGFSIIEVMVAMMVFAIMSVGIAYGIANTLQLTQTSRGRETAVALASQDIDTLRQTAAASTGGIFKVISAAGTDNTKTVGGVQYRIDRAVSWVQSDGATGACGTSNGKLAYKSVVETVSWPSPRGGGTSSTSVTSAIAPSDAVTDPGYGTLIVSVATASGAPYAGVAITVTPVSGSGAAALTTAVQPTDAQGCSYAVNVTPGDYTVTASTPGGIDTAQAQPSSQTPITVTAGASSPVPFVYDRASQLTLRYAEGFNATLPTNMVTTLSSSSGGLDTVRPWDVTSSTLAITSSSTPSLPVFPFTSGYTVYAGPYSNSSASSSSCLSPNPAAWSTPNPSGAIGVAPQSIETSPGAAASASVMMGVAAIKGVKGRYITAVSSSSPAAGDPGCSAGMTMKFPVSASDTATIALPFGTWTLYSGTAFGATTKNEVASNASNVSTVTSGSVNQKSVLLVISYDNTITLDPRGQTS
;
A
#
# COMPACT_ATOMS: atom_id res chain seq x y z
N MET A 1 -20.95 112.11 -39.82
CA MET A 1 -22.38 112.43 -39.62
C MET A 1 -23.19 111.27 -40.19
N ILE A 2 -24.07 110.68 -39.37
CA ILE A 2 -25.08 109.64 -39.72
C ILE A 2 -24.55 108.19 -39.89
N MET A 3 -24.14 107.54 -38.79
CA MET A 3 -24.20 106.06 -38.69
C MET A 3 -24.17 105.55 -37.23
N ILE A 4 -24.74 106.31 -36.27
CA ILE A 4 -24.71 105.98 -34.81
C ILE A 4 -26.13 105.85 -34.21
N GLN A 5 -27.19 105.89 -35.01
CA GLN A 5 -28.58 105.95 -34.51
C GLN A 5 -29.48 104.77 -34.91
N ARG A 6 -28.95 103.68 -35.46
CA ARG A 6 -29.75 102.46 -35.65
C ARG A 6 -29.25 101.33 -34.77
N LEU A 7 -30.17 100.85 -33.95
CA LEU A 7 -30.20 99.54 -33.30
C LEU A 7 -29.51 99.43 -31.92
N ARG A 8 -29.58 100.55 -31.19
CA ARG A 8 -29.84 100.58 -29.74
C ARG A 8 -31.14 99.83 -29.33
N ASP A 9 -31.94 99.36 -30.29
CA ASP A 9 -33.19 98.60 -30.09
C ASP A 9 -33.01 97.06 -29.98
N VAL A 10 -31.78 96.52 -30.14
CA VAL A 10 -31.51 95.07 -29.99
C VAL A 10 -31.05 94.71 -28.56
N LEU A 11 -30.81 95.71 -27.71
CA LEU A 11 -30.33 95.51 -26.34
C LEU A 11 -31.35 96.01 -25.29
N SER A 12 -32.64 95.79 -25.53
CA SER A 12 -33.63 95.79 -24.45
C SER A 12 -33.45 94.50 -23.66
N PRO A 13 -33.04 94.54 -22.37
CA PRO A 13 -33.06 93.36 -21.52
C PRO A 13 -34.52 92.90 -21.41
N ARG A 14 -34.80 91.70 -21.89
CA ARG A 14 -36.00 90.98 -21.48
C ARG A 14 -35.86 90.71 -19.99
N ASP A 15 -36.70 91.41 -19.23
CA ASP A 15 -37.21 91.08 -17.91
C ASP A 15 -36.55 89.85 -17.24
N VAL A 16 -35.49 90.10 -16.46
CA VAL A 16 -34.84 89.11 -15.58
C VAL A 16 -35.61 89.07 -14.25
N ARG A 17 -36.90 88.74 -14.31
CA ARG A 17 -37.76 88.50 -13.13
C ARG A 17 -38.53 87.17 -13.21
N GLY A 18 -38.06 86.24 -14.05
CA GLY A 18 -38.68 84.92 -14.24
C GLY A 18 -37.78 83.72 -13.91
N ILE A 19 -36.58 83.91 -13.36
CA ILE A 19 -35.64 82.81 -13.08
C ILE A 19 -35.10 82.91 -11.64
N GLU A 20 -36.01 83.08 -10.69
CA GLU A 20 -35.82 82.56 -9.33
C GLU A 20 -36.96 81.58 -9.06
N ALA A 21 -37.06 80.56 -9.91
CA ALA A 21 -37.81 79.37 -9.53
C ALA A 21 -36.95 78.66 -8.48
N GLY A 22 -37.37 78.74 -7.21
CA GLY A 22 -36.79 77.90 -6.17
C GLY A 22 -36.74 76.43 -6.63
N PHE A 23 -35.64 75.75 -6.34
CA PHE A 23 -35.46 74.34 -6.70
C PHE A 23 -36.70 73.53 -6.31
N SER A 24 -37.28 72.83 -7.28
CA SER A 24 -38.39 71.91 -7.01
C SER A 24 -37.89 70.76 -6.15
N ILE A 25 -38.68 70.30 -5.18
CA ILE A 25 -38.37 69.12 -4.35
C ILE A 25 -38.03 67.91 -5.25
N ILE A 26 -38.68 67.80 -6.42
CA ILE A 26 -38.42 66.71 -7.37
C ILE A 26 -37.02 66.78 -7.99
N GLU A 27 -36.48 67.98 -8.21
CA GLU A 27 -35.16 68.20 -8.80
C GLU A 27 -34.06 67.78 -7.81
N VAL A 28 -34.24 68.09 -6.53
CA VAL A 28 -33.35 67.65 -5.45
C VAL A 28 -33.38 66.12 -5.29
N MET A 29 -34.56 65.49 -5.38
CA MET A 29 -34.67 64.03 -5.32
C MET A 29 -33.98 63.33 -6.51
N VAL A 30 -34.17 63.84 -7.74
CA VAL A 30 -33.51 63.30 -8.93
C VAL A 30 -31.99 63.50 -8.86
N ALA A 31 -31.53 64.68 -8.43
CA ALA A 31 -30.11 64.95 -8.24
C ALA A 31 -29.47 64.02 -7.20
N MET A 32 -30.15 63.77 -6.08
CA MET A 32 -29.68 62.80 -5.07
C MET A 32 -29.66 61.37 -5.58
N MET A 33 -30.62 60.96 -6.42
CA MET A 33 -30.65 59.62 -7.01
C MET A 33 -29.51 59.42 -8.02
N VAL A 34 -29.26 60.39 -8.91
CA VAL A 34 -28.16 60.34 -9.87
C VAL A 34 -26.81 60.35 -9.12
N PHE A 35 -26.68 61.21 -8.10
CA PHE A 35 -25.49 61.24 -7.26
C PHE A 35 -25.26 59.93 -6.52
N ALA A 36 -26.31 59.30 -6.00
CA ALA A 36 -26.21 58.00 -5.33
C ALA A 36 -25.71 56.91 -6.30
N ILE A 37 -26.27 56.83 -7.51
CA ILE A 37 -25.84 55.85 -8.53
C ILE A 37 -24.37 56.07 -8.93
N MET A 38 -23.97 57.33 -9.16
CA MET A 38 -22.57 57.66 -9.47
C MET A 38 -21.63 57.32 -8.31
N SER A 39 -22.05 57.61 -7.08
CA SER A 39 -21.27 57.33 -5.87
C SER A 39 -21.05 55.83 -5.67
N VAL A 40 -22.06 54.99 -5.89
CA VAL A 40 -21.89 53.53 -5.86
C VAL A 40 -20.92 53.05 -6.93
N GLY A 41 -21.02 53.61 -8.16
CA GLY A 41 -20.08 53.28 -9.24
C GLY A 41 -18.63 53.61 -8.89
N ILE A 42 -18.39 54.80 -8.31
CA ILE A 42 -17.05 55.23 -7.87
C ILE A 42 -16.55 54.36 -6.71
N ALA A 43 -17.40 54.10 -5.71
CA ALA A 43 -17.05 53.27 -4.56
C ALA A 43 -16.67 51.83 -4.99
N TYR A 44 -17.43 51.24 -5.92
CA TYR A 44 -17.12 49.93 -6.49
C TYR A 44 -15.81 49.96 -7.29
N GLY A 45 -15.59 51.02 -8.08
CA GLY A 45 -14.34 51.24 -8.81
C GLY A 45 -13.13 51.26 -7.87
N ILE A 46 -13.20 52.05 -6.81
CA ILE A 46 -12.16 52.15 -5.78
C ILE A 46 -11.94 50.78 -5.12
N ALA A 47 -13.00 50.11 -4.66
CA ALA A 47 -12.90 48.80 -4.01
C ALA A 47 -12.23 47.76 -4.92
N ASN A 48 -12.58 47.72 -6.20
CA ASN A 48 -11.97 46.82 -7.17
C ASN A 48 -10.49 47.14 -7.43
N THR A 49 -10.11 48.42 -7.52
CA THR A 49 -8.71 48.84 -7.65
C THR A 49 -7.89 48.50 -6.40
N LEU A 50 -8.45 48.64 -5.20
CA LEU A 50 -7.78 48.22 -3.97
C LEU A 50 -7.58 46.70 -3.94
N GLN A 51 -8.60 45.92 -4.30
CA GLN A 51 -8.49 44.46 -4.37
C GLN A 51 -7.45 44.01 -5.41
N LEU A 52 -7.40 44.67 -6.56
CA LEU A 52 -6.39 44.40 -7.59
C LEU A 52 -4.98 44.70 -7.06
N THR A 53 -4.80 45.83 -6.39
CA THR A 53 -3.52 46.23 -5.79
C THR A 53 -3.07 45.24 -4.72
N GLN A 54 -3.99 44.80 -3.84
CA GLN A 54 -3.70 43.78 -2.83
C GLN A 54 -3.32 42.44 -3.47
N THR A 55 -3.98 42.06 -4.57
CA THR A 55 -3.67 40.84 -5.32
C THR A 55 -2.28 40.93 -5.95
N SER A 56 -1.92 42.07 -6.55
CA SER A 56 -0.59 42.29 -7.12
C SER A 56 0.50 42.24 -6.06
N ARG A 57 0.34 42.93 -4.92
CA ARG A 57 1.27 42.84 -3.77
C ARG A 57 1.39 41.42 -3.22
N GLY A 58 0.27 40.70 -3.17
CA GLY A 58 0.22 39.30 -2.79
C GLY A 58 1.11 38.44 -3.69
N ARG A 59 0.96 38.60 -5.01
CA ARG A 59 1.77 37.91 -6.02
C ARG A 59 3.24 38.30 -5.98
N GLU A 60 3.56 39.59 -5.85
CA GLU A 60 4.95 40.06 -5.74
C GLU A 60 5.66 39.43 -4.53
N THR A 61 5.01 39.45 -3.37
CA THR A 61 5.53 38.81 -2.15
C THR A 61 5.69 37.31 -2.34
N ALA A 62 4.70 36.65 -2.96
CA ALA A 62 4.74 35.22 -3.22
C ALA A 62 5.90 34.82 -4.14
N VAL A 63 6.17 35.59 -5.21
CA VAL A 63 7.32 35.36 -6.10
C VAL A 63 8.64 35.59 -5.38
N ALA A 64 8.73 36.63 -4.54
CA ALA A 64 9.93 36.89 -3.74
C ALA A 64 10.22 35.75 -2.75
N LEU A 65 9.17 35.22 -2.09
CA LEU A 65 9.29 34.07 -1.18
C LEU A 65 9.72 32.80 -1.93
N ALA A 66 9.11 32.51 -3.08
CA ALA A 66 9.51 31.36 -3.91
C ALA A 66 10.98 31.48 -4.35
N SER A 67 11.40 32.68 -4.75
CA SER A 67 12.77 32.94 -5.21
C SER A 67 13.78 32.80 -4.07
N GLN A 68 13.43 33.26 -2.87
CA GLN A 68 14.24 33.08 -1.67
C GLN A 68 14.41 31.60 -1.30
N ASP A 69 13.35 30.81 -1.39
CA ASP A 69 13.44 29.37 -1.11
C ASP A 69 14.31 28.66 -2.16
N ILE A 70 14.12 28.94 -3.45
CA ILE A 70 14.96 28.40 -4.53
C ILE A 70 16.44 28.75 -4.31
N ASP A 71 16.76 29.99 -3.90
CA ASP A 71 18.14 30.37 -3.62
C ASP A 71 18.72 29.58 -2.45
N THR A 72 17.92 29.36 -1.40
CA THR A 72 18.29 28.51 -0.26
C THR A 72 18.58 27.07 -0.71
N LEU A 73 17.78 26.53 -1.62
CA LEU A 73 18.01 25.20 -2.20
C LEU A 73 19.29 25.15 -3.04
N ARG A 74 19.60 26.20 -3.81
CA ARG A 74 20.87 26.28 -4.55
C ARG A 74 22.06 26.31 -3.61
N GLN A 75 21.99 27.08 -2.53
CA GLN A 75 23.04 27.10 -1.50
C GLN A 75 23.18 25.73 -0.84
N THR A 76 22.07 25.06 -0.55
CA THR A 76 22.06 23.68 0.00
C THR A 76 22.73 22.69 -0.95
N ALA A 77 22.42 22.78 -2.25
CA ALA A 77 23.04 21.94 -3.28
C ALA A 77 24.55 22.20 -3.41
N ALA A 78 24.96 23.46 -3.33
CA ALA A 78 26.36 23.89 -3.50
C ALA A 78 27.23 23.68 -2.25
N ALA A 79 26.64 23.45 -1.07
CA ALA A 79 27.38 23.35 0.19
C ALA A 79 28.35 22.17 0.25
N SER A 80 28.11 21.11 -0.52
CA SER A 80 28.98 19.92 -0.61
C SER A 80 28.62 19.09 -1.85
N THR A 81 29.48 18.17 -2.26
CA THR A 81 29.20 17.19 -3.33
C THR A 81 27.90 16.39 -3.07
N GLY A 82 27.59 16.11 -1.81
CA GLY A 82 26.33 15.45 -1.40
C GLY A 82 25.15 16.40 -1.15
N GLY A 83 25.34 17.72 -1.31
CA GLY A 83 24.34 18.75 -0.99
C GLY A 83 23.07 18.62 -1.83
N ILE A 84 23.21 18.21 -3.10
CA ILE A 84 22.09 18.03 -4.02
C ILE A 84 21.07 16.99 -3.52
N PHE A 85 21.52 15.97 -2.77
CA PHE A 85 20.63 14.97 -2.20
C PHE A 85 19.73 15.53 -1.09
N LYS A 86 20.14 16.65 -0.46
CA LYS A 86 19.36 17.34 0.58
C LYS A 86 18.28 18.28 0.02
N VAL A 87 18.27 18.54 -1.29
CA VAL A 87 17.22 19.31 -1.96
C VAL A 87 15.99 18.41 -2.11
N ILE A 88 15.04 18.48 -1.19
CA ILE A 88 13.89 17.57 -1.12
C ILE A 88 12.56 18.32 -1.22
N SER A 89 11.52 17.60 -1.64
CA SER A 89 10.14 18.11 -1.61
C SER A 89 9.73 18.50 -0.18
N ALA A 90 8.93 19.55 -0.03
CA ALA A 90 8.38 19.99 1.24
C ALA A 90 7.01 20.64 1.03
N ALA A 91 5.98 20.18 1.73
CA ALA A 91 4.62 20.72 1.60
C ALA A 91 3.86 20.57 2.92
N GLY A 92 2.81 21.37 3.10
CA GLY A 92 1.87 21.24 4.23
C GLY A 92 1.60 22.54 4.98
N THR A 93 0.81 22.44 6.04
CA THR A 93 0.39 23.58 6.89
C THR A 93 1.55 24.25 7.63
N ASP A 94 2.63 23.50 7.85
CA ASP A 94 3.77 23.97 8.62
C ASP A 94 4.80 24.69 7.73
N ASN A 95 4.69 24.55 6.40
CA ASN A 95 5.55 25.26 5.45
C ASN A 95 4.95 26.63 5.10
N THR A 96 4.80 27.48 6.12
CA THR A 96 4.23 28.82 5.98
C THR A 96 5.17 29.92 6.44
N LYS A 97 4.99 31.10 5.85
CA LYS A 97 5.71 32.32 6.22
C LYS A 97 4.76 33.50 6.23
N THR A 98 4.75 34.25 7.33
CA THR A 98 3.91 35.43 7.47
C THR A 98 4.66 36.67 7.06
N VAL A 99 4.11 37.43 6.10
CA VAL A 99 4.66 38.71 5.64
C VAL A 99 3.55 39.74 5.65
N GLY A 100 3.75 40.85 6.36
CA GLY A 100 2.76 41.93 6.42
C GLY A 100 1.39 41.51 6.99
N GLY A 101 1.37 40.52 7.89
CA GLY A 101 0.14 39.98 8.48
C GLY A 101 -0.61 38.97 7.60
N VAL A 102 -0.11 38.68 6.39
CA VAL A 102 -0.67 37.64 5.51
C VAL A 102 0.20 36.38 5.60
N GLN A 103 -0.44 35.24 5.84
CA GLN A 103 0.24 33.94 5.83
C GLN A 103 0.34 33.42 4.39
N TYR A 104 1.56 33.13 3.97
CA TYR A 104 1.86 32.47 2.70
C TYR A 104 2.25 31.02 2.98
N ARG A 105 1.70 30.07 2.23
CA ARG A 105 2.12 28.68 2.24
C ARG A 105 3.02 28.43 1.04
N ILE A 106 4.20 27.84 1.27
CA ILE A 106 5.21 27.56 0.26
C ILE A 106 5.22 26.03 0.11
N ASP A 107 4.78 25.51 -1.03
CA ASP A 107 4.85 24.07 -1.31
C ASP A 107 5.87 23.81 -2.42
N ARG A 108 6.83 22.94 -2.11
CA ARG A 108 7.97 22.57 -2.94
C ARG A 108 7.82 21.14 -3.44
N ALA A 109 7.80 20.96 -4.75
CA ALA A 109 7.90 19.66 -5.40
C ALA A 109 9.26 19.50 -6.10
N VAL A 110 9.98 18.45 -5.76
CA VAL A 110 11.32 18.15 -6.27
C VAL A 110 11.37 16.78 -6.93
N SER A 111 11.85 16.75 -8.16
CA SER A 111 12.09 15.52 -8.94
C SER A 111 13.48 15.53 -9.53
N TRP A 112 14.14 14.37 -9.53
CA TRP A 112 15.32 14.17 -10.35
C TRP A 112 14.95 14.23 -11.83
N VAL A 113 15.83 14.84 -12.60
CA VAL A 113 15.88 14.73 -14.06
C VAL A 113 17.16 14.02 -14.43
N GLN A 114 17.03 12.96 -15.22
CA GLN A 114 18.16 12.14 -15.66
C GLN A 114 18.65 12.58 -17.04
N SER A 115 19.84 12.11 -17.44
CA SER A 115 20.48 12.47 -18.72
C SER A 115 19.68 12.05 -19.96
N ASP A 116 18.76 11.10 -19.80
CA ASP A 116 17.81 10.63 -20.82
C ASP A 116 16.48 11.41 -20.80
N GLY A 117 16.35 12.42 -19.93
CA GLY A 117 15.14 13.22 -19.76
C GLY A 117 14.08 12.57 -18.87
N ALA A 118 14.31 11.36 -18.34
CA ALA A 118 13.39 10.74 -17.40
C ALA A 118 13.31 11.55 -16.10
N THR A 119 12.11 11.57 -15.49
CA THR A 119 11.87 12.31 -14.26
C THR A 119 11.20 11.46 -13.20
N GLY A 120 11.53 11.70 -11.93
CA GLY A 120 10.91 11.01 -10.80
C GLY A 120 11.51 11.43 -9.47
N ALA A 121 10.84 11.12 -8.36
CA ALA A 121 11.30 11.52 -7.02
C ALA A 121 12.71 10.99 -6.71
N CYS A 122 12.99 9.72 -7.04
CA CYS A 122 14.31 9.13 -6.83
C CYS A 122 15.22 9.09 -8.07
N GLY A 123 14.67 9.32 -9.29
CA GLY A 123 15.39 9.10 -10.56
C GLY A 123 15.32 7.62 -10.99
N THR A 124 14.17 7.20 -11.52
CA THR A 124 13.82 5.78 -11.70
C THR A 124 14.36 5.12 -12.98
N SER A 125 15.08 5.87 -13.82
CA SER A 125 15.68 5.36 -15.06
C SER A 125 17.14 4.92 -14.87
N ASN A 126 17.74 4.37 -15.92
CA ASN A 126 19.14 4.01 -15.99
C ASN A 126 20.05 5.21 -16.34
N GLY A 127 19.47 6.34 -16.74
CA GLY A 127 20.20 7.57 -17.03
C GLY A 127 20.96 8.13 -15.82
N LYS A 128 21.99 8.95 -16.08
CA LYS A 128 22.76 9.60 -15.01
C LYS A 128 21.90 10.67 -14.34
N LEU A 129 22.00 10.82 -13.02
CA LEU A 129 21.38 11.93 -12.29
C LEU A 129 21.99 13.26 -12.78
N ALA A 130 21.19 14.09 -13.47
CA ALA A 130 21.68 15.31 -14.12
C ALA A 130 21.45 16.56 -13.24
N TYR A 131 20.20 16.79 -12.86
CA TYR A 131 19.81 17.92 -12.00
C TYR A 131 18.48 17.63 -11.30
N LYS A 132 18.13 18.44 -10.29
CA LYS A 132 16.80 18.41 -9.67
C LYS A 132 15.92 19.52 -10.26
N SER A 133 14.76 19.15 -10.77
CA SER A 133 13.70 20.10 -11.12
C SER A 133 12.92 20.42 -9.86
N VAL A 134 12.76 21.71 -9.58
CA VAL A 134 12.05 22.24 -8.42
C VAL A 134 10.89 23.09 -8.92
N VAL A 135 9.67 22.77 -8.47
CA VAL A 135 8.48 23.58 -8.67
C VAL A 135 8.04 24.10 -7.31
N GLU A 136 8.24 25.40 -7.08
CA GLU A 136 7.73 26.11 -5.91
C GLU A 136 6.33 26.64 -6.22
N THR A 137 5.36 26.37 -5.35
CA THR A 137 4.02 26.93 -5.41
C THR A 137 3.73 27.67 -4.12
N VAL A 138 3.57 28.99 -4.22
CA VAL A 138 3.25 29.84 -3.08
C VAL A 138 1.79 30.22 -3.14
N SER A 139 1.04 29.94 -2.07
CA SER A 139 -0.39 30.22 -1.95
C SER A 139 -0.70 31.14 -0.76
N TRP A 140 -1.72 31.97 -0.90
CA TRP A 140 -2.15 32.94 0.12
C TRP A 140 -3.65 33.20 0.07
N PRO A 141 -4.27 33.74 1.14
CA PRO A 141 -5.68 34.09 1.16
C PRO A 141 -6.07 35.10 0.07
N SER A 142 -7.17 34.84 -0.64
CA SER A 142 -7.69 35.74 -1.67
C SER A 142 -8.36 36.99 -1.07
N PRO A 143 -8.04 38.21 -1.53
CA PRO A 143 -8.71 39.45 -1.12
C PRO A 143 -10.20 39.51 -1.49
N ARG A 144 -10.66 38.65 -2.41
CA ARG A 144 -12.06 38.62 -2.89
C ARG A 144 -13.01 37.77 -2.02
N GLY A 145 -12.50 37.18 -0.93
CA GLY A 145 -13.25 36.30 -0.03
C GLY A 145 -13.42 34.88 -0.59
N GLY A 146 -13.33 33.86 0.28
CA GLY A 146 -13.75 32.49 -0.01
C GLY A 146 -12.77 31.57 -0.74
N GLY A 147 -11.49 31.93 -0.91
CA GLY A 147 -10.51 31.05 -1.58
C GLY A 147 -9.04 31.46 -1.40
N THR A 148 -8.15 30.72 -2.06
CA THR A 148 -6.70 30.95 -2.06
C THR A 148 -6.21 31.37 -3.44
N SER A 149 -5.34 32.37 -3.50
CA SER A 149 -4.55 32.70 -4.69
C SER A 149 -3.24 31.93 -4.65
N SER A 150 -2.68 31.60 -5.82
CA SER A 150 -1.36 30.95 -5.90
C SER A 150 -0.55 31.43 -7.10
N THR A 151 0.76 31.21 -7.02
CA THR A 151 1.70 31.38 -8.13
C THR A 151 2.78 30.31 -8.03
N SER A 152 3.31 29.89 -9.17
CA SER A 152 4.38 28.88 -9.21
C SER A 152 5.61 29.40 -9.91
N VAL A 153 6.78 28.97 -9.44
CA VAL A 153 8.11 29.25 -10.00
C VAL A 153 8.84 27.94 -10.16
N THR A 154 9.37 27.68 -11.36
CA THR A 154 10.13 26.47 -11.65
C THR A 154 11.61 26.80 -11.78
N SER A 155 12.48 25.94 -11.26
CA SER A 155 13.93 26.05 -11.44
C SER A 155 14.58 24.69 -11.60
N ALA A 156 15.74 24.67 -12.28
CA ALA A 156 16.63 23.52 -12.33
C ALA A 156 17.82 23.80 -11.40
N ILE A 157 18.10 22.88 -10.50
CA ILE A 157 19.23 22.94 -9.56
C ILE A 157 20.20 21.82 -9.91
N ALA A 158 21.34 22.21 -10.47
CA ALA A 158 22.43 21.30 -10.77
C ALA A 158 23.28 21.02 -9.51
N PRO A 159 23.88 19.82 -9.40
CA PRO A 159 24.89 19.56 -8.39
C PRO A 159 26.15 20.43 -8.63
N SER A 160 26.94 20.66 -7.58
CA SER A 160 28.20 21.43 -7.69
C SER A 160 29.29 20.69 -8.48
N ASP A 161 29.21 19.37 -8.54
CA ASP A 161 30.11 18.46 -9.24
C ASP A 161 29.33 17.27 -9.80
N ALA A 162 30.00 16.41 -10.58
CA ALA A 162 29.42 15.16 -11.02
C ALA A 162 28.95 14.34 -9.81
N VAL A 163 27.71 13.85 -9.86
CA VAL A 163 27.11 13.02 -8.79
C VAL A 163 27.90 11.73 -8.59
N THR A 164 28.45 11.20 -9.68
CA THR A 164 29.24 9.97 -9.72
C THR A 164 30.36 10.09 -10.75
N ASP A 165 31.54 9.60 -10.40
CA ASP A 165 32.72 9.55 -11.25
C ASP A 165 32.49 8.63 -12.47
N PRO A 166 32.98 8.97 -13.69
CA PRO A 166 32.68 8.21 -14.90
C PRO A 166 33.08 6.73 -14.89
N GLY A 167 34.05 6.34 -14.05
CA GLY A 167 34.47 4.93 -13.88
C GLY A 167 33.60 4.11 -12.93
N TYR A 168 32.64 4.74 -12.26
CA TYR A 168 31.77 4.14 -11.25
C TYR A 168 30.30 4.27 -11.65
N GLY A 169 29.43 3.47 -11.04
CA GLY A 169 27.99 3.55 -11.19
C GLY A 169 27.29 4.12 -9.95
N THR A 170 25.97 4.27 -10.05
CA THR A 170 25.11 4.74 -8.96
C THR A 170 24.01 3.71 -8.70
N LEU A 171 23.80 3.32 -7.45
CA LEU A 171 22.57 2.62 -7.06
C LEU A 171 21.56 3.65 -6.55
N ILE A 172 20.36 3.61 -7.13
CA ILE A 172 19.25 4.46 -6.74
C ILE A 172 18.21 3.56 -6.08
N VAL A 173 18.10 3.65 -4.77
CA VAL A 173 17.14 2.88 -4.00
C VAL A 173 15.90 3.73 -3.77
N SER A 174 14.74 3.19 -4.11
CA SER A 174 13.45 3.78 -3.75
C SER A 174 12.68 2.80 -2.88
N VAL A 175 12.10 3.29 -1.78
CA VAL A 175 11.30 2.47 -0.87
C VAL A 175 9.93 3.09 -0.72
N ALA A 176 8.91 2.31 -1.04
CA ALA A 176 7.51 2.68 -0.87
C ALA A 176 6.82 1.76 0.14
N THR A 177 5.94 2.34 0.95
CA THR A 177 5.05 1.64 1.88
C THR A 177 3.96 0.87 1.12
N ALA A 178 3.14 0.09 1.83
CA ALA A 178 2.01 -0.64 1.25
C ALA A 178 0.96 0.27 0.59
N SER A 179 0.89 1.54 1.01
CA SER A 179 0.04 2.57 0.41
C SER A 179 0.61 3.22 -0.84
N GLY A 180 1.86 2.90 -1.21
CA GLY A 180 2.61 3.58 -2.27
C GLY A 180 3.27 4.89 -1.82
N ALA A 181 3.07 5.32 -0.57
CA ALA A 181 3.74 6.50 -0.01
C ALA A 181 5.24 6.23 0.21
N PRO A 182 6.12 7.24 0.08
CA PRO A 182 7.55 7.09 0.34
C PRO A 182 7.82 6.66 1.79
N TYR A 183 8.77 5.73 1.98
CA TYR A 183 9.15 5.26 3.31
C TYR A 183 10.52 5.82 3.72
N ALA A 184 10.52 6.81 4.60
CA ALA A 184 11.72 7.43 5.16
C ALA A 184 12.37 6.61 6.28
N GLY A 185 13.68 6.75 6.45
CA GLY A 185 14.45 6.17 7.56
C GLY A 185 14.75 4.67 7.42
N VAL A 186 14.49 4.06 6.26
CA VAL A 186 14.81 2.65 6.00
C VAL A 186 16.31 2.52 5.78
N ALA A 187 16.97 1.64 6.55
CA ALA A 187 18.41 1.40 6.41
C ALA A 187 18.68 0.56 5.16
N ILE A 188 19.63 1.00 4.35
CA ILE A 188 20.03 0.32 3.12
C ILE A 188 21.44 -0.23 3.28
N THR A 189 21.61 -1.52 2.99
CA THR A 189 22.92 -2.16 2.93
C THR A 189 23.18 -2.65 1.51
N VAL A 190 24.40 -2.43 1.02
CA VAL A 190 24.84 -2.85 -0.32
C VAL A 190 26.06 -3.74 -0.13
N THR A 191 25.95 -5.02 -0.51
CA THR A 191 27.03 -6.00 -0.37
C THR A 191 27.43 -6.55 -1.74
N PRO A 192 28.73 -6.60 -2.08
CA PRO A 192 29.19 -7.14 -3.35
C PRO A 192 28.92 -8.65 -3.43
N VAL A 193 28.48 -9.13 -4.59
CA VAL A 193 28.36 -10.55 -4.90
C VAL A 193 29.74 -11.09 -5.26
N SER A 194 30.16 -12.20 -4.64
CA SER A 194 31.49 -12.78 -4.86
C SER A 194 31.71 -13.17 -6.32
N GLY A 195 32.84 -12.76 -6.91
CA GLY A 195 33.22 -13.13 -8.27
C GLY A 195 32.63 -12.25 -9.38
N SER A 196 31.87 -11.19 -9.05
CA SER A 196 31.24 -10.29 -10.04
C SER A 196 32.07 -9.07 -10.43
N GLY A 197 33.27 -8.91 -9.87
CA GLY A 197 34.08 -7.69 -10.02
C GLY A 197 33.66 -6.53 -9.10
N ALA A 198 32.56 -6.68 -8.37
CA ALA A 198 32.09 -5.72 -7.37
C ALA A 198 33.08 -5.58 -6.19
N ALA A 199 33.09 -4.39 -5.57
CA ALA A 199 33.92 -4.09 -4.41
C ALA A 199 33.06 -3.54 -3.26
N ALA A 200 33.54 -3.68 -2.02
CA ALA A 200 32.86 -3.09 -0.87
C ALA A 200 32.83 -1.55 -0.98
N LEU A 201 31.69 -0.96 -0.61
CA LEU A 201 31.56 0.50 -0.62
C LEU A 201 32.45 1.10 0.47
N THR A 202 33.12 2.21 0.12
CA THR A 202 33.98 2.96 1.05
C THR A 202 33.20 3.97 1.89
N THR A 203 32.00 4.34 1.44
CA THR A 203 31.11 5.29 2.12
C THR A 203 29.83 4.56 2.54
N ALA A 204 29.40 4.81 3.77
CA ALA A 204 28.15 4.25 4.27
C ALA A 204 26.95 4.81 3.49
N VAL A 205 26.05 3.93 3.08
CA VAL A 205 24.81 4.33 2.41
C VAL A 205 23.87 4.93 3.47
N GLN A 206 23.35 6.12 3.20
CA GLN A 206 22.43 6.77 4.12
C GLN A 206 21.05 6.08 4.11
N PRO A 207 20.31 6.08 5.23
CA PRO A 207 18.91 5.67 5.21
C PRO A 207 18.08 6.47 4.22
N THR A 208 16.92 5.95 3.84
CA THR A 208 16.02 6.67 2.94
C THR A 208 15.58 8.03 3.49
N ASP A 209 15.50 9.03 2.61
CA ASP A 209 15.04 10.37 2.95
C ASP A 209 13.50 10.46 3.02
N ALA A 210 12.97 11.68 3.22
CA ALA A 210 11.53 11.94 3.27
C ALA A 210 10.78 11.59 1.97
N GLN A 211 11.49 11.43 0.85
CA GLN A 211 10.95 11.01 -0.44
C GLN A 211 11.11 9.49 -0.67
N GLY A 212 11.60 8.75 0.35
CA GLY A 212 11.80 7.31 0.27
C GLY A 212 13.04 6.93 -0.55
N CYS A 213 13.93 7.87 -0.81
CA CYS A 213 15.08 7.67 -1.69
C CYS A 213 16.37 7.48 -0.88
N SER A 214 17.24 6.58 -1.34
CA SER A 214 18.61 6.45 -0.87
C SER A 214 19.54 6.21 -2.05
N TYR A 215 20.78 6.67 -1.92
CA TYR A 215 21.75 6.70 -3.01
C TYR A 215 23.07 6.12 -2.54
N ALA A 216 23.59 5.15 -3.31
CA ALA A 216 24.99 4.77 -3.25
C ALA A 216 25.67 5.28 -4.52
N VAL A 217 26.52 6.28 -4.38
CA VAL A 217 27.32 6.87 -5.46
C VAL A 217 28.72 6.29 -5.47
N ASN A 218 29.43 6.45 -6.60
CA ASN A 218 30.79 5.94 -6.78
C ASN A 218 30.92 4.43 -6.48
N VAL A 219 29.92 3.65 -6.90
CA VAL A 219 29.88 2.20 -6.71
C VAL A 219 30.69 1.53 -7.82
N THR A 220 31.64 0.67 -7.44
CA THR A 220 32.46 -0.07 -8.42
C THR A 220 31.58 -0.96 -9.30
N PRO A 221 31.79 -1.01 -10.63
CA PRO A 221 31.00 -1.89 -11.49
C PRO A 221 31.07 -3.36 -11.07
N GLY A 222 29.94 -4.06 -11.16
CA GLY A 222 29.77 -5.45 -10.72
C GLY A 222 28.37 -5.72 -10.16
N ASP A 223 28.13 -6.93 -9.64
CA ASP A 223 26.84 -7.32 -9.08
C ASP A 223 26.81 -7.17 -7.55
N TYR A 224 25.69 -6.66 -7.05
CA TYR A 224 25.45 -6.40 -5.63
C TYR A 224 24.15 -7.05 -5.15
N THR A 225 24.11 -7.38 -3.87
CA THR A 225 22.87 -7.58 -3.12
C THR A 225 22.54 -6.28 -2.40
N VAL A 226 21.32 -5.78 -2.59
CA VAL A 226 20.81 -4.60 -1.90
C VAL A 226 19.74 -5.05 -0.92
N THR A 227 19.89 -4.66 0.34
CA THR A 227 18.99 -5.05 1.43
C THR A 227 18.38 -3.82 2.08
N ALA A 228 17.06 -3.79 2.17
CA ALA A 228 16.30 -2.81 2.91
C ALA A 228 15.90 -3.40 4.27
N SER A 229 16.22 -2.68 5.35
CA SER A 229 15.96 -3.14 6.72
C SER A 229 15.46 -2.01 7.60
N THR A 230 14.40 -2.29 8.35
CA THR A 230 13.94 -1.47 9.47
C THR A 230 13.36 -2.39 10.54
N PRO A 231 13.43 -2.07 11.84
CA PRO A 231 12.80 -2.89 12.87
C PRO A 231 11.32 -3.14 12.59
N GLY A 232 10.94 -4.41 12.51
CA GLY A 232 9.57 -4.82 12.19
C GLY A 232 9.15 -4.58 10.74
N GLY A 233 10.08 -4.27 9.83
CA GLY A 233 9.80 -4.13 8.40
C GLY A 233 9.60 -5.47 7.69
N ILE A 234 8.76 -5.51 6.67
CA ILE A 234 8.46 -6.67 5.84
C ILE A 234 8.16 -6.25 4.40
N ASP A 235 8.50 -7.09 3.41
CA ASP A 235 8.14 -6.86 2.01
C ASP A 235 6.94 -7.71 1.56
N THR A 236 6.53 -7.50 0.32
CA THR A 236 5.39 -8.20 -0.30
C THR A 236 5.57 -9.71 -0.42
N ALA A 237 6.80 -10.24 -0.31
CA ALA A 237 7.11 -11.67 -0.31
C ALA A 237 7.24 -12.23 1.13
N GLN A 238 6.76 -11.48 2.13
CA GLN A 238 6.88 -11.78 3.54
C GLN A 238 8.33 -11.90 4.05
N ALA A 239 9.30 -11.30 3.35
CA ALA A 239 10.71 -11.38 3.72
C ALA A 239 11.12 -10.28 4.70
N GLN A 240 11.93 -10.67 5.69
CA GLN A 240 12.47 -9.81 6.73
C GLN A 240 13.95 -10.16 6.98
N PRO A 241 14.94 -9.33 6.58
CA PRO A 241 14.80 -8.09 5.80
C PRO A 241 14.47 -8.34 4.32
N SER A 242 14.08 -7.30 3.59
CA SER A 242 13.87 -7.40 2.14
C SER A 242 15.20 -7.28 1.40
N SER A 243 15.46 -8.18 0.46
CA SER A 243 16.72 -8.19 -0.31
C SER A 243 16.47 -8.46 -1.79
N GLN A 244 17.20 -7.75 -2.65
CA GLN A 244 17.21 -7.98 -4.09
C GLN A 244 18.62 -8.35 -4.54
N THR A 245 18.72 -9.40 -5.36
CA THR A 245 20.00 -9.90 -5.87
C THR A 245 19.78 -10.74 -7.14
N PRO A 246 20.67 -10.66 -8.14
CA PRO A 246 21.74 -9.67 -8.30
C PRO A 246 21.23 -8.33 -8.82
N ILE A 247 21.83 -7.23 -8.36
CA ILE A 247 21.69 -5.90 -8.96
C ILE A 247 23.01 -5.54 -9.64
N THR A 248 23.00 -5.46 -10.96
CA THR A 248 24.19 -5.12 -11.75
C THR A 248 24.42 -3.62 -11.80
N VAL A 249 25.65 -3.19 -11.52
CA VAL A 249 26.11 -1.80 -11.61
C VAL A 249 27.10 -1.67 -12.75
N THR A 250 26.88 -0.70 -13.63
CA THR A 250 27.75 -0.41 -14.78
C THR A 250 28.38 0.97 -14.64
N ALA A 251 29.63 1.11 -15.09
CA ALA A 251 30.35 2.39 -15.09
C ALA A 251 29.57 3.47 -15.84
N GLY A 252 29.41 4.63 -15.21
CA GLY A 252 28.69 5.77 -15.75
C GLY A 252 27.17 5.59 -15.84
N ALA A 253 26.59 4.52 -15.29
CA ALA A 253 25.14 4.29 -15.32
C ALA A 253 24.51 4.35 -13.92
N SER A 254 23.20 4.54 -13.89
CA SER A 254 22.39 4.36 -12.68
C SER A 254 21.67 3.01 -12.73
N SER A 255 21.59 2.35 -11.58
CA SER A 255 20.87 1.09 -11.39
C SER A 255 19.74 1.32 -10.38
N PRO A 256 18.48 1.40 -10.82
CA PRO A 256 17.34 1.57 -9.92
C PRO A 256 17.02 0.28 -9.16
N VAL A 257 16.70 0.40 -7.88
CA VAL A 257 16.36 -0.71 -6.98
C VAL A 257 15.09 -0.36 -6.19
N PRO A 258 13.90 -0.67 -6.73
CA PRO A 258 12.65 -0.34 -6.07
C PRO A 258 12.25 -1.41 -5.05
N PHE A 259 11.97 -0.99 -3.82
CA PHE A 259 11.40 -1.82 -2.76
C PHE A 259 9.96 -1.41 -2.45
N VAL A 260 9.12 -2.41 -2.25
CA VAL A 260 7.84 -2.26 -1.55
C VAL A 260 8.01 -2.87 -0.17
N TYR A 261 8.11 -2.02 0.84
CA TYR A 261 8.52 -2.39 2.19
C TYR A 261 7.74 -1.55 3.18
N ASP A 262 7.21 -2.16 4.24
CA ASP A 262 6.41 -1.46 5.23
C ASP A 262 6.57 -2.10 6.61
N ARG A 263 6.03 -1.46 7.66
CA ARG A 263 5.95 -2.05 8.99
C ARG A 263 4.94 -3.20 8.99
N ALA A 264 5.38 -4.38 9.40
CA ALA A 264 4.56 -5.57 9.46
C ALA A 264 3.31 -5.39 10.34
N SER A 265 2.18 -5.88 9.85
CA SER A 265 0.99 -6.13 10.66
C SER A 265 1.17 -7.45 11.40
N GLN A 266 0.71 -7.55 12.64
CA GLN A 266 0.72 -8.81 13.40
C GLN A 266 -0.60 -9.55 13.17
N LEU A 267 -0.57 -10.64 12.39
CA LEU A 267 -1.76 -11.44 12.11
C LEU A 267 -1.83 -12.63 13.06
N THR A 268 -2.81 -12.60 13.96
CA THR A 268 -3.13 -13.73 14.85
C THR A 268 -4.11 -14.68 14.18
N LEU A 269 -3.75 -15.96 14.12
CA LEU A 269 -4.56 -16.99 13.47
C LEU A 269 -5.29 -17.83 14.51
N ARG A 270 -6.59 -18.08 14.29
CA ARG A 270 -7.45 -18.90 15.14
C ARG A 270 -7.97 -20.08 14.36
N TYR A 271 -7.40 -21.26 14.58
CA TYR A 271 -7.73 -22.46 13.80
C TYR A 271 -8.85 -23.24 14.45
N ALA A 272 -9.86 -23.61 13.67
CA ALA A 272 -10.98 -24.46 14.12
C ALA A 272 -11.51 -24.02 15.51
N GLU A 273 -11.79 -22.71 15.65
CA GLU A 273 -12.14 -22.09 16.94
C GLU A 273 -13.37 -22.79 17.55
N GLY A 274 -13.35 -23.00 18.88
CA GLY A 274 -14.44 -23.64 19.62
C GLY A 274 -14.45 -25.17 19.62
N PHE A 275 -13.64 -25.85 18.80
CA PHE A 275 -13.66 -27.32 18.71
C PHE A 275 -12.66 -28.04 19.62
N ASN A 276 -11.68 -27.34 20.19
CA ASN A 276 -10.57 -27.93 20.96
C ASN A 276 -9.89 -29.11 20.23
N ALA A 277 -9.82 -29.02 18.91
CA ALA A 277 -9.26 -30.06 18.06
C ALA A 277 -7.74 -29.99 18.08
N THR A 278 -7.07 -31.13 17.97
CA THR A 278 -5.63 -31.19 17.72
C THR A 278 -5.35 -30.83 16.26
N LEU A 279 -4.34 -29.99 15.99
CA LEU A 279 -3.93 -29.58 14.65
C LEU A 279 -2.75 -30.43 14.15
N PRO A 280 -2.54 -30.55 12.82
CA PRO A 280 -1.39 -31.26 12.29
C PRO A 280 -0.11 -30.46 12.52
N THR A 281 0.95 -31.12 12.99
CA THR A 281 2.20 -30.42 13.31
C THR A 281 2.89 -29.89 12.08
N ASN A 282 2.74 -30.53 10.92
CA ASN A 282 3.38 -30.12 9.67
C ASN A 282 2.51 -29.24 8.76
N MET A 283 1.39 -28.71 9.28
CA MET A 283 0.46 -27.91 8.49
C MET A 283 1.01 -26.50 8.24
N VAL A 284 1.01 -26.08 6.97
CA VAL A 284 1.25 -24.70 6.57
C VAL A 284 -0.07 -23.92 6.48
N THR A 285 0.00 -22.61 6.32
CA THR A 285 -1.17 -21.77 6.06
C THR A 285 -0.93 -20.94 4.82
N THR A 286 -1.93 -20.86 3.94
CA THR A 286 -1.85 -20.01 2.76
C THR A 286 -2.61 -18.72 3.03
N LEU A 287 -1.91 -17.60 2.86
CA LEU A 287 -2.48 -16.26 2.85
C LEU A 287 -2.74 -15.87 1.41
N SER A 288 -3.92 -15.35 1.14
CA SER A 288 -4.33 -14.90 -0.20
C SER A 288 -4.69 -13.43 -0.15
N SER A 289 -4.00 -12.62 -0.94
CA SER A 289 -4.26 -11.20 -1.13
C SER A 289 -4.48 -10.92 -2.62
N SER A 290 -5.43 -10.07 -2.98
CA SER A 290 -5.65 -9.74 -4.40
C SER A 290 -4.51 -8.90 -4.98
N SER A 291 -3.82 -8.12 -4.17
CA SER A 291 -2.62 -7.37 -4.58
C SER A 291 -1.32 -8.15 -4.40
N GLY A 292 -1.27 -9.07 -3.42
CA GLY A 292 -0.06 -9.82 -3.05
C GLY A 292 0.06 -11.22 -3.65
N GLY A 293 -1.04 -11.80 -4.14
CA GLY A 293 -1.08 -13.18 -4.58
C GLY A 293 -1.19 -14.17 -3.41
N LEU A 294 -0.53 -15.32 -3.54
CA LEU A 294 -0.57 -16.41 -2.55
C LEU A 294 0.78 -16.54 -1.85
N ASP A 295 0.77 -16.45 -0.53
CA ASP A 295 1.93 -16.67 0.33
C ASP A 295 1.70 -17.89 1.22
N THR A 296 2.71 -18.74 1.38
CA THR A 296 2.66 -19.87 2.31
C THR A 296 3.48 -19.57 3.55
N VAL A 297 2.80 -19.49 4.70
CA VAL A 297 3.41 -19.22 6.00
C VAL A 297 3.42 -20.46 6.89
N ARG A 298 4.36 -20.49 7.82
CA ARG A 298 4.51 -21.56 8.83
C ARG A 298 4.09 -21.00 10.19
N PRO A 299 2.86 -21.30 10.66
CA PRO A 299 2.33 -20.71 11.89
C PRO A 299 3.03 -21.21 13.18
N TRP A 300 3.77 -22.32 13.08
CA TRP A 300 4.59 -22.89 14.14
C TRP A 300 5.77 -23.67 13.53
N ASP A 301 6.58 -24.32 14.35
CA ASP A 301 7.61 -25.23 13.87
C ASP A 301 6.99 -26.47 13.22
N VAL A 302 6.83 -26.39 11.90
CA VAL A 302 6.24 -27.46 11.07
C VAL A 302 7.11 -28.71 10.93
N THR A 303 8.31 -28.70 11.50
CA THR A 303 9.22 -29.85 11.50
C THR A 303 9.12 -30.70 12.77
N SER A 304 8.44 -30.18 13.81
CA SER A 304 8.29 -30.89 15.07
C SER A 304 7.32 -32.08 14.95
N SER A 305 7.72 -33.22 15.54
CA SER A 305 6.89 -34.42 15.65
C SER A 305 6.18 -34.56 17.00
N THR A 306 6.52 -33.70 17.97
CA THR A 306 6.06 -33.78 19.37
C THR A 306 5.24 -32.56 19.79
N LEU A 307 5.26 -31.49 19.01
CA LEU A 307 4.51 -30.26 19.29
C LEU A 307 3.01 -30.56 19.30
N ALA A 308 2.35 -30.25 20.42
CA ALA A 308 0.91 -30.36 20.55
C ALA A 308 0.28 -28.97 20.31
N ILE A 309 -0.29 -28.78 19.11
CA ILE A 309 -1.05 -27.59 18.75
C ILE A 309 -2.54 -27.94 18.78
N THR A 310 -3.36 -27.04 19.32
CA THR A 310 -4.81 -27.23 19.39
C THR A 310 -5.54 -25.99 18.89
N SER A 311 -6.88 -26.06 18.75
CA SER A 311 -7.72 -24.90 18.44
C SER A 311 -7.58 -23.71 19.41
N SER A 312 -7.06 -23.94 20.63
CA SER A 312 -6.81 -22.87 21.60
C SER A 312 -5.47 -22.16 21.38
N SER A 313 -4.60 -22.70 20.52
CA SER A 313 -3.35 -22.05 20.14
C SER A 313 -3.63 -20.87 19.19
N THR A 314 -3.07 -19.71 19.50
CA THR A 314 -3.24 -18.47 18.71
C THR A 314 -1.89 -17.97 18.19
N PRO A 315 -1.26 -18.66 17.21
CA PRO A 315 0.00 -18.20 16.64
C PRO A 315 -0.19 -16.83 15.99
N SER A 316 0.81 -15.96 16.17
CA SER A 316 0.87 -14.64 15.55
C SER A 316 2.11 -14.57 14.68
N LEU A 317 1.95 -14.04 13.46
CA LEU A 317 3.05 -13.86 12.52
C LEU A 317 3.02 -12.46 11.88
N PRO A 318 4.20 -11.91 11.56
CA PRO A 318 4.27 -10.67 10.79
C PRO A 318 3.80 -10.92 9.36
N VAL A 319 2.96 -10.03 8.85
CA VAL A 319 2.50 -10.02 7.45
C VAL A 319 2.61 -8.63 6.84
N PHE A 320 2.86 -8.56 5.54
CA PHE A 320 2.82 -7.32 4.79
C PHE A 320 1.41 -6.71 4.82
N PRO A 321 1.24 -5.42 5.14
CA PRO A 321 -0.07 -4.83 5.32
C PRO A 321 -0.74 -4.49 3.97
N PHE A 322 -1.10 -5.50 3.16
CA PHE A 322 -1.82 -5.27 1.92
C PHE A 322 -3.16 -4.58 2.18
N THR A 323 -3.44 -3.51 1.44
CA THR A 323 -4.70 -2.75 1.54
C THR A 323 -5.93 -3.59 1.15
N SER A 324 -5.76 -4.63 0.33
CA SER A 324 -6.81 -5.60 0.02
C SER A 324 -7.14 -6.57 1.16
N GLY A 325 -6.32 -6.59 2.20
CA GLY A 325 -6.37 -7.59 3.26
C GLY A 325 -5.96 -8.99 2.81
N TYR A 326 -6.25 -9.96 3.67
CA TYR A 326 -5.97 -11.37 3.47
C TYR A 326 -7.19 -12.25 3.68
N THR A 327 -7.39 -13.20 2.76
CA THR A 327 -8.15 -14.42 3.03
C THR A 327 -7.18 -15.51 3.47
N VAL A 328 -7.53 -16.28 4.50
CA VAL A 328 -6.64 -17.29 5.11
C VAL A 328 -7.19 -18.70 4.89
N TYR A 329 -6.33 -19.60 4.43
CA TYR A 329 -6.66 -21.01 4.21
C TYR A 329 -5.74 -21.92 5.03
N ALA A 330 -6.33 -22.90 5.71
CA ALA A 330 -5.55 -23.96 6.36
C ALA A 330 -4.95 -24.90 5.30
N GLY A 331 -3.67 -25.23 5.42
CA GLY A 331 -2.98 -26.12 4.48
C GLY A 331 -2.50 -25.43 3.19
N PRO A 332 -1.81 -26.17 2.32
CA PRO A 332 -1.25 -25.63 1.08
C PRO A 332 -2.35 -25.41 0.04
N TYR A 333 -2.85 -24.18 -0.09
CA TYR A 333 -3.73 -23.79 -1.18
C TYR A 333 -2.92 -23.34 -2.40
N SER A 334 -3.33 -23.81 -3.58
CA SER A 334 -2.74 -23.39 -4.86
C SER A 334 -3.79 -23.46 -5.96
N ASN A 335 -4.00 -22.35 -6.64
CA ASN A 335 -4.87 -22.23 -7.82
C ASN A 335 -4.11 -22.43 -9.14
N SER A 336 -2.92 -23.05 -9.10
CA SER A 336 -2.14 -23.36 -10.30
C SER A 336 -2.96 -24.21 -11.28
N SER A 337 -2.85 -23.86 -12.57
CA SER A 337 -3.42 -24.65 -13.66
C SER A 337 -2.64 -25.94 -13.94
N ALA A 338 -1.40 -26.05 -13.45
CA ALA A 338 -0.61 -27.25 -13.55
C ALA A 338 -1.06 -28.27 -12.48
N SER A 339 -1.56 -29.42 -12.94
CA SER A 339 -2.15 -30.46 -12.09
C SER A 339 -1.22 -30.93 -10.98
N SER A 340 0.09 -31.04 -11.21
CA SER A 340 1.07 -31.46 -10.19
C SER A 340 1.24 -30.50 -9.01
N SER A 341 0.73 -29.27 -9.13
CA SER A 341 0.89 -28.21 -8.13
C SER A 341 -0.44 -27.61 -7.67
N SER A 342 -1.56 -28.11 -8.20
CA SER A 342 -2.90 -27.60 -7.90
C SER A 342 -3.44 -28.20 -6.60
N CYS A 343 -3.96 -27.35 -5.72
CA CYS A 343 -4.60 -27.78 -4.48
C CYS A 343 -5.75 -26.84 -4.14
N LEU A 344 -6.97 -27.22 -4.54
CA LEU A 344 -8.15 -26.37 -4.46
C LEU A 344 -9.01 -26.68 -3.23
N SER A 345 -8.99 -27.92 -2.72
CA SER A 345 -9.79 -28.35 -1.56
C SER A 345 -9.70 -27.42 -0.35
N PRO A 346 -8.53 -26.87 0.03
CA PRO A 346 -8.42 -25.95 1.17
C PRO A 346 -9.25 -24.67 1.07
N ASN A 347 -9.62 -24.23 -0.14
CA ASN A 347 -10.40 -23.01 -0.35
C ASN A 347 -11.90 -23.33 -0.37
N PRO A 348 -12.68 -22.89 0.63
CA PRO A 348 -14.14 -23.08 0.65
C PRO A 348 -14.84 -22.61 -0.62
N ALA A 349 -14.44 -21.48 -1.22
CA ALA A 349 -15.08 -20.94 -2.42
C ALA A 349 -14.92 -21.83 -3.67
N ALA A 350 -13.95 -22.75 -3.67
CA ALA A 350 -13.77 -23.73 -4.75
C ALA A 350 -14.82 -24.85 -4.72
N TRP A 351 -15.56 -25.02 -3.61
CA TRP A 351 -16.62 -26.02 -3.44
C TRP A 351 -17.95 -25.51 -4.01
N SER A 352 -18.00 -25.35 -5.33
CA SER A 352 -19.12 -24.72 -6.06
C SER A 352 -20.30 -25.65 -6.30
N THR A 353 -20.10 -26.97 -6.21
CA THR A 353 -21.19 -27.95 -6.37
C THR A 353 -22.00 -28.00 -5.07
N PRO A 354 -23.34 -27.81 -5.09
CA PRO A 354 -24.15 -27.89 -3.88
C PRO A 354 -24.04 -29.25 -3.17
N ASN A 355 -24.00 -29.22 -1.84
CA ASN A 355 -24.10 -30.43 -1.02
C ASN A 355 -25.58 -30.93 -0.96
N PRO A 356 -25.89 -32.06 -0.30
CA PRO A 356 -27.26 -32.57 -0.19
C PRO A 356 -28.26 -31.60 0.49
N SER A 357 -27.78 -30.65 1.28
CA SER A 357 -28.61 -29.58 1.88
C SER A 357 -28.79 -28.36 0.95
N GLY A 358 -28.23 -28.39 -0.25
CA GLY A 358 -28.27 -27.30 -1.22
C GLY A 358 -27.23 -26.19 -0.97
N ALA A 359 -26.36 -26.34 0.03
CA ALA A 359 -25.35 -25.34 0.37
C ALA A 359 -24.14 -25.43 -0.56
N ILE A 360 -23.56 -24.27 -0.90
CA ILE A 360 -22.29 -24.12 -1.61
C ILE A 360 -21.23 -23.54 -0.66
N GLY A 361 -19.96 -23.62 -1.06
CA GLY A 361 -18.87 -23.08 -0.28
C GLY A 361 -18.75 -21.57 -0.46
N VAL A 362 -18.43 -20.86 0.61
CA VAL A 362 -18.34 -19.39 0.64
C VAL A 362 -16.92 -18.99 1.00
N ALA A 363 -16.36 -18.02 0.28
CA ALA A 363 -15.04 -17.49 0.57
C ALA A 363 -14.97 -16.97 2.02
N PRO A 364 -13.90 -17.26 2.78
CA PRO A 364 -13.68 -16.62 4.07
C PRO A 364 -13.61 -15.10 3.90
N GLN A 365 -14.05 -14.35 4.92
CA GLN A 365 -13.97 -12.90 4.90
C GLN A 365 -12.50 -12.44 4.75
N SER A 366 -12.26 -11.43 3.93
CA SER A 366 -10.95 -10.77 3.89
C SER A 366 -10.72 -9.99 5.19
N ILE A 367 -9.53 -10.13 5.75
CA ILE A 367 -9.09 -9.44 6.96
C ILE A 367 -8.18 -8.30 6.55
N GLU A 368 -8.62 -7.07 6.79
CA GLU A 368 -7.80 -5.89 6.57
C GLU A 368 -6.59 -5.90 7.50
N THR A 369 -5.45 -5.48 6.97
CA THR A 369 -4.22 -5.32 7.73
C THR A 369 -3.72 -3.89 7.56
N SER A 370 -3.13 -3.34 8.61
CA SER A 370 -2.62 -1.97 8.61
C SER A 370 -1.19 -1.96 9.14
N PRO A 371 -0.32 -1.05 8.64
CA PRO A 371 1.08 -1.03 9.06
C PRO A 371 1.25 -0.91 10.58
N GLY A 372 1.95 -1.87 11.19
CA GLY A 372 2.21 -1.91 12.63
C GLY A 372 0.99 -2.21 13.52
N ALA A 373 -0.19 -2.48 12.94
CA ALA A 373 -1.39 -2.84 13.69
C ALA A 373 -1.48 -4.35 13.91
N ALA A 374 -2.28 -4.78 14.88
CA ALA A 374 -2.64 -6.18 15.06
C ALA A 374 -3.96 -6.47 14.32
N ALA A 375 -4.06 -7.66 13.74
CA ALA A 375 -5.25 -8.19 13.10
C ALA A 375 -5.47 -9.64 13.55
N SER A 376 -6.68 -10.16 13.39
CA SER A 376 -7.01 -11.55 13.71
C SER A 376 -7.83 -12.18 12.60
N ALA A 377 -7.52 -13.43 12.25
CA ALA A 377 -8.24 -14.20 11.25
C ALA A 377 -8.72 -15.54 11.83
N SER A 378 -9.98 -15.86 11.59
CA SER A 378 -10.53 -17.21 11.75
C SER A 378 -10.05 -18.08 10.59
N VAL A 379 -9.46 -19.23 10.89
CA VAL A 379 -9.01 -20.21 9.90
C VAL A 379 -9.96 -21.40 9.94
N MET A 380 -10.88 -21.41 8.98
CA MET A 380 -11.85 -22.47 8.82
C MET A 380 -11.18 -23.79 8.46
N MET A 381 -11.63 -24.87 9.10
CA MET A 381 -11.12 -26.23 8.95
C MET A 381 -12.26 -27.21 9.16
N GLY A 382 -12.13 -28.42 8.63
CA GLY A 382 -13.01 -29.51 9.02
C GLY A 382 -12.51 -30.22 10.27
N VAL A 383 -13.43 -30.67 11.11
CA VAL A 383 -13.12 -31.37 12.36
C VAL A 383 -13.70 -32.78 12.32
N ALA A 384 -12.90 -33.76 12.74
CA ALA A 384 -13.27 -35.17 12.82
C ALA A 384 -12.91 -35.75 14.19
N ALA A 385 -13.67 -36.76 14.62
CA ALA A 385 -13.38 -37.56 15.79
C ALA A 385 -13.04 -39.00 15.37
N ILE A 386 -11.95 -39.53 15.93
CA ILE A 386 -11.43 -40.87 15.64
C ILE A 386 -11.28 -41.64 16.96
N LYS A 387 -11.88 -42.83 17.06
CA LYS A 387 -11.86 -43.71 18.24
C LYS A 387 -10.80 -44.80 18.12
N GLY A 388 -10.35 -45.36 19.25
CA GLY A 388 -9.41 -46.47 19.31
C GLY A 388 -7.96 -46.10 18.93
N VAL A 389 -7.57 -44.83 19.13
CA VAL A 389 -6.27 -44.30 18.70
C VAL A 389 -5.33 -43.92 19.84
N LYS A 390 -5.64 -44.27 21.09
CA LYS A 390 -4.77 -43.98 22.24
C LYS A 390 -3.35 -44.51 22.04
N GLY A 391 -2.35 -43.66 22.26
CA GLY A 391 -0.93 -44.00 22.11
C GLY A 391 -0.49 -44.22 20.65
N ARG A 392 -1.30 -43.80 19.68
CA ARG A 392 -0.98 -43.90 18.25
C ARG A 392 -0.84 -42.52 17.62
N TYR A 393 0.01 -42.43 16.62
CA TYR A 393 0.06 -41.30 15.70
C TYR A 393 -1.07 -41.40 14.71
N ILE A 394 -1.60 -40.25 14.31
CA ILE A 394 -2.60 -40.13 13.25
C ILE A 394 -1.93 -39.45 12.05
N THR A 395 -2.19 -39.98 10.86
CA THR A 395 -1.73 -39.41 9.58
C THR A 395 -2.92 -39.32 8.64
N ALA A 396 -3.23 -38.12 8.15
CA ALA A 396 -4.24 -37.93 7.12
C ALA A 396 -3.55 -37.68 5.77
N VAL A 397 -3.94 -38.42 4.74
CA VAL A 397 -3.43 -38.24 3.37
C VAL A 397 -4.60 -37.86 2.48
N SER A 398 -4.48 -36.77 1.72
CA SER A 398 -5.56 -36.35 0.81
C SER A 398 -5.81 -37.43 -0.24
N SER A 399 -7.08 -37.67 -0.56
CA SER A 399 -7.46 -38.66 -1.57
C SER A 399 -7.07 -38.18 -2.97
N SER A 400 -6.47 -39.07 -3.77
CA SER A 400 -6.29 -38.88 -5.22
C SER A 400 -7.60 -39.02 -6.00
N SER A 401 -8.65 -39.52 -5.36
CA SER A 401 -10.01 -39.63 -5.89
C SER A 401 -10.96 -38.92 -4.90
N PRO A 402 -11.06 -37.59 -4.98
CA PRO A 402 -11.87 -36.81 -4.05
C PRO A 402 -13.37 -37.16 -4.17
N ALA A 403 -14.11 -36.97 -3.08
CA ALA A 403 -15.55 -37.23 -3.08
C ALA A 403 -16.32 -36.23 -3.97
N ALA A 404 -17.58 -36.54 -4.27
CA ALA A 404 -18.40 -35.69 -5.12
C ALA A 404 -18.53 -34.26 -4.56
N GLY A 405 -18.14 -33.28 -5.38
CA GLY A 405 -18.17 -31.85 -5.05
C GLY A 405 -16.92 -31.31 -4.35
N ASP A 406 -15.98 -32.16 -3.95
CA ASP A 406 -14.65 -31.73 -3.50
C ASP A 406 -13.80 -31.37 -4.75
N PRO A 407 -13.29 -30.13 -4.86
CA PRO A 407 -12.52 -29.69 -6.02
C PRO A 407 -11.14 -30.35 -6.12
N GLY A 408 -10.72 -31.07 -5.06
CA GLY A 408 -9.53 -31.91 -5.07
C GLY A 408 -8.22 -31.17 -4.79
N CYS A 409 -7.19 -31.98 -4.52
CA CYS A 409 -5.82 -31.53 -4.35
C CYS A 409 -4.85 -32.49 -5.04
N SER A 410 -4.55 -32.20 -6.30
CA SER A 410 -3.71 -33.03 -7.16
C SER A 410 -2.23 -32.99 -6.75
N ALA A 411 -1.77 -31.90 -6.10
CA ALA A 411 -0.46 -31.83 -5.47
C ALA A 411 -0.29 -32.83 -4.30
N GLY A 412 -1.41 -33.27 -3.71
CA GLY A 412 -1.44 -34.11 -2.53
C GLY A 412 -1.10 -33.36 -1.24
N MET A 413 -1.70 -33.80 -0.14
CA MET A 413 -1.43 -33.32 1.20
C MET A 413 -1.22 -34.50 2.13
N THR A 414 -0.26 -34.37 3.05
CA THR A 414 -0.10 -35.29 4.18
C THR A 414 -0.02 -34.49 5.45
N MET A 415 -0.94 -34.75 6.37
CA MET A 415 -1.08 -34.07 7.65
C MET A 415 -0.76 -35.06 8.76
N LYS A 416 0.18 -34.72 9.64
CA LYS A 416 0.70 -35.59 10.68
C LYS A 416 0.38 -34.99 12.04
N PHE A 417 -0.14 -35.81 12.93
CA PHE A 417 -0.50 -35.40 14.28
C PHE A 417 0.49 -35.97 15.30
N PRO A 418 0.66 -35.32 16.46
CA PRO A 418 1.39 -35.92 17.56
C PRO A 418 0.65 -37.18 18.06
N VAL A 419 1.28 -37.92 18.98
CA VAL A 419 0.66 -39.13 19.54
C VAL A 419 -0.64 -38.77 20.27
N SER A 420 -1.71 -39.52 20.04
CA SER A 420 -2.98 -39.28 20.72
C SER A 420 -2.90 -39.70 22.18
N ALA A 421 -3.21 -38.78 23.10
CA ALA A 421 -3.26 -39.06 24.54
C ALA A 421 -4.55 -39.78 24.96
N SER A 422 -5.64 -39.60 24.22
CA SER A 422 -6.98 -40.13 24.49
C SER A 422 -7.35 -41.25 23.50
N ASP A 423 -8.34 -42.06 23.89
CA ASP A 423 -8.90 -43.09 23.00
C ASP A 423 -9.73 -42.50 21.85
N THR A 424 -10.42 -41.39 22.12
CA THR A 424 -11.04 -40.57 21.08
C THR A 424 -10.20 -39.32 20.85
N ALA A 425 -9.67 -39.16 19.63
CA ALA A 425 -8.96 -37.97 19.19
C ALA A 425 -9.88 -37.09 18.35
N THR A 426 -10.04 -35.83 18.75
CA THR A 426 -10.66 -34.80 17.91
C THR A 426 -9.56 -34.06 17.17
N ILE A 427 -9.57 -34.13 15.84
CA ILE A 427 -8.55 -33.53 14.97
C ILE A 427 -9.18 -32.52 14.02
N ALA A 428 -8.46 -31.47 13.67
CA ALA A 428 -8.83 -30.57 12.58
C ALA A 428 -7.90 -30.75 11.40
N LEU A 429 -8.47 -30.70 10.19
CA LEU A 429 -7.74 -30.80 8.93
C LEU A 429 -8.21 -29.70 7.98
N PRO A 430 -7.38 -29.28 7.02
CA PRO A 430 -7.85 -28.53 5.87
C PRO A 430 -9.05 -29.21 5.21
N PHE A 431 -9.94 -28.43 4.60
CA PHE A 431 -11.05 -28.98 3.84
C PHE A 431 -10.55 -29.90 2.71
N GLY A 432 -11.31 -30.96 2.45
CA GLY A 432 -10.94 -31.98 1.48
C GLY A 432 -11.38 -33.38 1.88
N THR A 433 -11.12 -34.32 0.97
CA THR A 433 -11.31 -35.74 1.17
C THR A 433 -10.00 -36.38 1.60
N TRP A 434 -10.02 -37.11 2.72
CA TRP A 434 -8.84 -37.65 3.39
C TRP A 434 -8.96 -39.14 3.61
N THR A 435 -7.83 -39.84 3.49
CA THR A 435 -7.65 -41.17 4.07
C THR A 435 -6.97 -41.02 5.42
N LEU A 436 -7.61 -41.52 6.48
CA LEU A 436 -7.09 -41.46 7.84
C LEU A 436 -6.35 -42.74 8.20
N TYR A 437 -5.11 -42.60 8.63
CA TYR A 437 -4.28 -43.69 9.11
C TYR A 437 -3.92 -43.53 10.58
N SER A 438 -3.69 -44.65 11.27
CA SER A 438 -3.01 -44.66 12.56
C SER A 438 -1.85 -45.65 12.64
N GLY A 439 -0.83 -45.32 13.43
CA GLY A 439 0.38 -46.13 13.58
C GLY A 439 1.17 -45.83 14.85
N THR A 440 2.22 -46.61 15.10
CA THR A 440 3.13 -46.42 16.24
C THR A 440 4.32 -45.52 15.93
N ALA A 441 4.44 -45.06 14.68
CA ALA A 441 5.47 -44.13 14.23
C ALA A 441 4.84 -42.89 13.58
N PHE A 442 5.52 -41.75 13.71
CA PHE A 442 5.07 -40.47 13.16
C PHE A 442 5.00 -40.52 11.63
N GLY A 443 3.83 -40.21 11.06
CA GLY A 443 3.59 -40.29 9.62
C GLY A 443 3.30 -41.69 9.08
N ALA A 444 3.11 -42.70 9.94
CA ALA A 444 2.78 -44.05 9.49
C ALA A 444 1.40 -44.11 8.81
N THR A 445 1.33 -44.88 7.72
CA THR A 445 0.14 -45.11 6.89
C THR A 445 -0.32 -46.58 6.95
N THR A 446 -0.05 -47.26 8.07
CA THR A 446 -0.18 -48.72 8.20
C THR A 446 -1.62 -49.24 8.38
N LYS A 447 -2.50 -48.49 9.06
CA LYS A 447 -3.88 -48.90 9.34
C LYS A 447 -4.82 -47.80 8.89
N ASN A 448 -5.58 -48.03 7.82
CA ASN A 448 -6.65 -47.13 7.41
C ASN A 448 -7.84 -47.29 8.37
N GLU A 449 -8.19 -46.23 9.09
CA GLU A 449 -9.21 -46.26 10.15
C GLU A 449 -10.62 -46.49 9.58
N VAL A 450 -10.97 -45.85 8.46
CA VAL A 450 -12.27 -46.01 7.80
C VAL A 450 -12.42 -47.42 7.23
N ALA A 451 -11.36 -47.95 6.61
CA ALA A 451 -11.35 -49.31 6.08
C ALA A 451 -11.49 -50.35 7.19
N SER A 452 -10.86 -50.12 8.35
CA SER A 452 -10.88 -51.05 9.48
C SER A 452 -12.25 -51.09 10.17
N ASN A 453 -12.84 -49.91 10.43
CA ASN A 453 -14.17 -49.77 10.98
C ASN A 453 -14.64 -48.31 10.83
N ALA A 454 -15.49 -48.04 9.85
CA ALA A 454 -16.01 -46.70 9.59
C ALA A 454 -16.74 -46.07 10.79
N SER A 455 -17.33 -46.87 11.70
CA SER A 455 -18.00 -46.36 12.91
C SER A 455 -17.05 -45.74 13.94
N ASN A 456 -15.74 -45.98 13.81
CA ASN A 456 -14.72 -45.33 14.64
C ASN A 456 -14.38 -43.92 14.17
N VAL A 457 -14.84 -43.51 12.98
CA VAL A 457 -14.57 -42.20 12.39
C VAL A 457 -15.89 -41.46 12.24
N SER A 458 -15.93 -40.20 12.69
CA SER A 458 -17.11 -39.34 12.55
C SER A 458 -16.71 -37.91 12.28
N THR A 459 -17.53 -37.18 11.52
CA THR A 459 -17.34 -35.75 11.27
C THR A 459 -17.99 -34.95 12.40
N VAL A 460 -17.27 -34.00 12.98
CA VAL A 460 -17.77 -33.06 13.99
C VAL A 460 -18.35 -31.82 13.32
N THR A 461 -17.71 -31.37 12.23
CA THR A 461 -18.25 -30.38 11.31
C THR A 461 -18.96 -31.04 10.13
N SER A 462 -19.54 -30.26 9.20
CA SER A 462 -20.11 -30.77 7.95
C SER A 462 -19.14 -31.68 7.20
N GLY A 463 -19.64 -32.82 6.71
CA GLY A 463 -18.84 -33.82 6.03
C GLY A 463 -19.54 -35.17 5.90
N SER A 464 -18.82 -36.15 5.39
CA SER A 464 -19.28 -37.55 5.29
C SER A 464 -18.14 -38.54 5.46
N VAL A 465 -18.46 -39.77 5.87
CA VAL A 465 -17.52 -40.89 5.91
C VAL A 465 -17.93 -41.88 4.83
N ASN A 466 -17.00 -42.19 3.92
CA ASN A 466 -17.24 -43.08 2.77
C ASN A 466 -16.45 -44.37 2.97
N GLN A 467 -17.16 -45.50 3.07
CA GLN A 467 -16.54 -46.82 3.15
C GLN A 467 -16.80 -47.59 1.85
N LYS A 468 -15.77 -48.21 1.30
CA LYS A 468 -15.87 -49.05 0.11
C LYS A 468 -16.71 -50.29 0.45
N SER A 469 -17.90 -50.39 -0.14
CA SER A 469 -18.74 -51.60 -0.03
C SER A 469 -18.52 -52.51 -1.25
N VAL A 470 -18.57 -53.82 -1.05
CA VAL A 470 -18.35 -54.83 -2.10
C VAL A 470 -19.54 -54.91 -3.08
N LEU A 471 -20.68 -54.26 -2.79
CA LEU A 471 -21.96 -54.48 -3.49
C LEU A 471 -22.35 -53.44 -4.56
N LEU A 472 -21.63 -52.33 -4.75
CA LEU A 472 -21.97 -51.32 -5.76
C LEU A 472 -20.77 -50.94 -6.63
N VAL A 473 -21.00 -50.88 -7.95
CA VAL A 473 -20.07 -50.46 -9.03
C VAL A 473 -19.85 -48.94 -9.00
N ILE A 474 -19.74 -48.35 -7.81
CA ILE A 474 -19.30 -46.97 -7.62
C ILE A 474 -18.09 -47.05 -6.70
N SER A 475 -16.91 -46.87 -7.28
CA SER A 475 -15.61 -46.99 -6.61
C SER A 475 -15.40 -45.81 -5.66
N TYR A 476 -15.87 -45.92 -4.42
CA TYR A 476 -15.48 -45.01 -3.35
C TYR A 476 -14.27 -45.57 -2.62
N ASP A 477 -13.27 -44.73 -2.36
CA ASP A 477 -12.15 -45.06 -1.46
C ASP A 477 -12.57 -44.89 0.01
N ASN A 478 -11.94 -45.66 0.90
CA ASN A 478 -12.17 -45.61 2.35
C ASN A 478 -11.66 -44.28 2.94
N THR A 479 -12.53 -43.27 2.93
CA THR A 479 -12.17 -41.85 3.12
C THR A 479 -13.17 -41.12 4.03
N ILE A 480 -12.75 -39.97 4.53
CA ILE A 480 -13.60 -38.97 5.19
C ILE A 480 -13.54 -37.68 4.37
N THR A 481 -14.69 -37.08 4.09
CA THR A 481 -14.78 -35.77 3.44
C THR A 481 -15.14 -34.73 4.47
N LEU A 482 -14.30 -33.70 4.57
CA LEU A 482 -14.50 -32.55 5.43
C LEU A 482 -14.96 -31.38 4.56
N ASP A 483 -16.23 -31.03 4.71
CA ASP A 483 -16.99 -30.21 3.76
C ASP A 483 -17.18 -28.78 4.28
N PRO A 484 -16.68 -27.75 3.58
CA PRO A 484 -16.86 -26.35 3.99
C PRO A 484 -18.25 -25.80 3.66
N ARG A 485 -19.06 -26.49 2.84
CA ARG A 485 -20.35 -25.97 2.37
C ARG A 485 -21.33 -25.83 3.53
N GLY A 486 -21.86 -24.62 3.70
CA GLY A 486 -22.74 -24.26 4.82
C GLY A 486 -22.01 -23.92 6.13
N GLN A 487 -20.67 -23.89 6.13
CA GLN A 487 -19.89 -23.35 7.25
C GLN A 487 -19.64 -21.84 7.08
N THR A 488 -19.57 -21.12 8.19
CA THR A 488 -19.22 -19.69 8.26
C THR A 488 -18.05 -19.48 9.21
N SER A 489 -17.14 -18.59 8.84
CA SER A 489 -15.89 -18.31 9.58
C SER A 489 -16.09 -17.53 10.86
#